data_AF-A0A699Z445-F1
#
_entry.id   AF-A0A699Z445-F1
#
_cell.length_a   1.000
_cell.length_b   1.000
_cell.length_c   1.000
_cell.angle_alpha   90.00
_cell.angle_beta   90.00
_cell.angle_gamma   90.00
#
_symmetry.space_group_name_H-M   'P 1'
#
loop_
_entity.id
_entity.type
_entity.pdbx_description
1 polymer ?
#
loop_
_entity_poly.entity_id
_entity_poly.type
_entity_poly.pdbx_seq_one_letter_code
_entity_poly.pdbx_strand_id
1 'polypeptide(L)'
;MMGRILGMQWTIPPDVPVSLECRDLLCRLLVADPACRITMAQISQHPWFLQGLPPDALAMNANFLSSDDFTGVQSVEDIQRIIQIAQTPGPGKFEFNKGDAVIDQFIDDELAEGSGSLSLDLDRVAGQQQQQRYQA
;
A
#
# COMPACT_ATOMS: atom_id res chain seq x y z
N MET A 1 -27.46 -5.86 -8.67
CA MET A 1 -26.27 -6.49 -8.06
C MET A 1 -26.25 -6.41 -6.53
N MET A 2 -26.63 -5.26 -5.91
CA MET A 2 -26.59 -5.11 -4.44
C MET A 2 -27.56 -6.01 -3.64
N GLY A 3 -28.69 -6.44 -4.20
CA GLY A 3 -29.68 -7.25 -3.46
C GLY A 3 -29.13 -8.57 -2.91
N ARG A 4 -28.15 -9.19 -3.61
CA ARG A 4 -27.53 -10.43 -3.14
C ARG A 4 -26.63 -10.22 -1.93
N ILE A 5 -25.94 -9.09 -1.85
CA ILE A 5 -25.05 -8.75 -0.73
C ILE A 5 -25.90 -8.37 0.49
N LEU A 6 -26.89 -7.49 0.31
CA LEU A 6 -27.77 -7.04 1.38
C LEU A 6 -28.62 -8.18 1.96
N GLY A 7 -29.07 -9.10 1.10
CA GLY A 7 -29.82 -10.29 1.51
C GLY A 7 -28.96 -11.48 1.93
N MET A 8 -27.63 -11.33 1.96
CA MET A 8 -26.68 -12.40 2.27
C MET A 8 -26.92 -13.70 1.48
N GLN A 9 -27.19 -13.58 0.18
CA GLN A 9 -27.53 -14.69 -0.71
C GLN A 9 -26.27 -15.29 -1.35
N TRP A 10 -25.69 -16.28 -0.66
CA TRP A 10 -24.53 -17.02 -1.12
C TRP A 10 -24.75 -18.53 -0.96
N THR A 11 -24.14 -19.30 -1.85
CA THR A 11 -24.10 -20.77 -1.79
C THR A 11 -22.73 -21.22 -2.29
N ILE A 12 -22.23 -22.33 -1.76
CA ILE A 12 -21.03 -22.99 -2.28
C ILE A 12 -21.50 -23.95 -3.38
N PRO A 13 -21.03 -23.80 -4.64
CA PRO A 13 -21.36 -24.72 -5.71
C PRO A 13 -20.98 -26.17 -5.34
N PRO A 14 -21.81 -27.18 -5.71
CA PRO A 14 -21.63 -28.56 -5.27
C PRO A 14 -20.40 -29.25 -5.87
N ASP A 15 -19.88 -28.73 -6.98
CA ASP A 15 -18.70 -29.20 -7.69
C ASP A 15 -17.38 -28.70 -7.07
N VAL A 16 -17.44 -27.77 -6.12
CA VAL A 16 -16.25 -27.22 -5.47
C VAL A 16 -15.97 -28.00 -4.18
N PRO A 17 -14.84 -28.72 -4.08
CA PRO A 17 -14.45 -29.38 -2.84
C PRO A 17 -14.04 -28.33 -1.81
N VAL A 18 -14.77 -28.28 -0.70
CA VAL A 18 -14.51 -27.36 0.41
C VAL A 18 -14.50 -28.17 1.71
N SER A 19 -13.47 -27.99 2.54
CA SER A 19 -13.40 -28.66 3.84
C SER A 19 -14.52 -28.20 4.77
N LEU A 20 -14.84 -29.02 5.77
CA LEU A 20 -15.91 -28.69 6.72
C LEU A 20 -15.56 -27.43 7.54
N GLU A 21 -14.29 -27.28 7.89
CA GLU A 21 -13.76 -26.14 8.62
C GLU A 21 -13.82 -24.86 7.77
N CYS A 22 -13.52 -24.95 6.48
CA CYS A 22 -13.66 -23.81 5.57
C CYS A 22 -15.12 -23.35 5.47
N ARG A 23 -16.04 -24.31 5.32
CA ARG A 23 -17.47 -24.03 5.27
C ARG A 23 -17.97 -23.39 6.55
N ASP A 24 -17.54 -23.89 7.70
CA ASP A 24 -17.87 -23.33 9.02
C ASP A 24 -17.36 -21.88 9.15
N LEU A 25 -16.12 -21.60 8.73
CA LEU A 25 -15.58 -20.24 8.72
C LEU A 25 -16.41 -19.30 7.83
N LEU A 26 -16.74 -19.73 6.61
CA LEU A 26 -17.56 -18.96 5.68
C LEU A 26 -18.95 -18.67 6.27
N CYS A 27 -19.60 -19.65 6.90
CA CYS A 27 -20.90 -19.47 7.55
C CYS A 27 -20.89 -18.41 8.65
N ARG A 28 -19.78 -18.28 9.39
CA ARG A 28 -19.64 -17.27 10.47
C ARG A 28 -19.17 -15.90 9.98
N LEU A 29 -18.55 -15.85 8.79
CA LEU A 29 -18.05 -14.61 8.18
C LEU A 29 -19.12 -13.93 7.32
N LEU A 30 -19.86 -14.73 6.55
CA LEU A 30 -20.88 -14.30 5.60
C LEU A 30 -22.27 -14.21 6.24
N VAL A 31 -22.36 -13.36 7.28
CA VAL A 31 -23.58 -13.08 8.07
C VAL A 31 -24.03 -11.63 7.87
N ALA A 32 -25.35 -11.42 7.80
CA ALA A 32 -25.97 -10.12 7.58
C ALA A 32 -25.73 -9.15 8.74
N ASP A 33 -25.88 -9.62 9.98
CA ASP A 33 -25.61 -8.84 11.19
C ASP A 33 -24.10 -8.80 11.50
N PRO A 34 -23.46 -7.61 11.47
CA PRO A 34 -22.06 -7.47 11.84
C PRO A 34 -21.76 -7.87 13.29
N ALA A 35 -22.72 -7.72 14.21
CA ALA A 35 -22.53 -8.05 15.63
C ALA A 35 -22.40 -9.57 15.86
N CYS A 36 -23.01 -10.37 14.99
CA CYS A 36 -22.90 -11.83 15.02
C CYS A 36 -21.72 -12.37 14.22
N ARG A 37 -21.00 -11.51 13.48
CA ARG A 37 -19.90 -11.92 12.61
C ARG A 37 -18.69 -12.34 13.44
N ILE A 38 -18.03 -13.41 13.02
CA ILE A 38 -16.77 -13.85 13.65
C ILE A 38 -15.73 -12.72 13.66
N THR A 39 -15.10 -12.51 14.81
CA THR A 39 -14.08 -11.47 15.01
C THR A 39 -12.71 -11.91 14.53
N MET A 40 -11.77 -10.97 14.30
CA MET A 40 -10.41 -11.33 13.89
C MET A 40 -9.69 -12.22 14.90
N ALA A 41 -9.89 -11.99 16.20
CA ALA A 41 -9.31 -12.83 17.24
C ALA A 41 -9.86 -14.27 17.22
N GLN A 42 -11.11 -14.47 16.80
CA GLN A 42 -11.69 -15.79 16.63
C GLN A 42 -11.24 -16.44 15.31
N ILE A 43 -11.05 -15.66 14.23
CA ILE A 43 -10.51 -16.17 12.96
C ILE A 43 -9.08 -16.68 13.16
N SER A 44 -8.23 -15.93 13.87
CA SER A 44 -6.83 -16.34 14.08
C SER A 44 -6.66 -17.64 14.87
N GLN A 45 -7.71 -18.06 15.59
CA GLN A 45 -7.78 -19.31 16.34
C GLN A 45 -8.55 -20.41 15.59
N HIS A 46 -9.12 -20.11 14.42
CA HIS A 46 -9.98 -21.04 13.70
C HIS A 46 -9.14 -22.20 13.11
N PRO A 47 -9.58 -23.47 13.20
CA PRO A 47 -8.83 -24.61 12.69
C PRO A 47 -8.42 -24.47 11.22
N TRP A 48 -9.35 -23.97 10.38
CA TRP A 48 -9.05 -23.69 8.97
C TRP A 48 -7.96 -22.64 8.77
N PHE A 49 -7.88 -21.63 9.63
CA PHE A 49 -6.86 -20.58 9.56
C PHE A 49 -5.48 -21.11 9.98
N LEU A 50 -5.43 -21.97 10.99
CA LEU A 50 -4.20 -22.56 11.48
C LEU A 50 -3.63 -23.66 10.56
N GLN A 51 -4.45 -24.21 9.68
CA GLN A 51 -4.04 -25.28 8.78
C GLN A 51 -3.08 -24.77 7.71
N GLY A 52 -1.84 -25.29 7.71
CA GLY A 52 -0.81 -24.92 6.74
C GLY A 52 -0.17 -23.55 6.99
N LEU A 53 -0.43 -22.94 8.15
CA LEU A 53 0.20 -21.69 8.53
C LEU A 53 1.66 -21.93 8.92
N PRO A 54 2.63 -21.10 8.46
CA PRO A 54 4.01 -21.17 8.94
C PRO A 54 4.06 -20.96 10.47
N PRO A 55 5.00 -21.63 11.19
CA PRO A 55 5.07 -21.58 12.66
C PRO A 55 5.12 -20.16 13.22
N ASP A 56 5.82 -19.26 12.53
CA ASP A 56 6.05 -17.88 12.98
C ASP A 56 5.02 -16.88 12.46
N ALA A 57 4.05 -17.30 11.64
CA ALA A 57 3.10 -16.38 11.02
C ALA A 57 2.21 -15.65 12.05
N LEU A 58 1.84 -16.33 13.14
CA LEU A 58 1.08 -15.72 14.24
C LEU A 58 1.92 -14.74 15.06
N ALA A 59 3.22 -15.00 15.18
CA ALA A 59 4.16 -14.17 15.92
C ALA A 59 4.76 -13.05 15.06
N MET A 60 4.58 -13.07 13.73
CA MET A 60 5.27 -12.17 12.80
C MET A 60 5.06 -10.69 13.13
N ASN A 61 3.84 -10.30 13.45
CA ASN A 61 3.54 -8.93 13.84
C ASN A 61 4.21 -8.56 15.17
N ALA A 62 4.18 -9.47 16.15
CA ALA A 62 4.84 -9.24 17.44
C ALA A 62 6.36 -9.11 17.26
N ASN A 63 6.96 -10.00 16.46
CA ASN A 63 8.38 -10.00 16.14
C ASN A 63 8.81 -8.71 15.42
N PHE A 64 8.01 -8.26 14.45
CA PHE A 64 8.26 -7.01 13.72
C PHE A 64 8.17 -5.79 14.64
N LEU A 65 7.17 -5.75 15.53
CA LEU A 65 6.97 -4.65 16.47
C LEU A 65 7.94 -4.67 17.66
N SER A 66 8.50 -5.83 18.00
CA SER A 66 9.51 -5.98 19.07
C SER A 66 10.92 -5.62 18.61
N SER A 67 11.13 -5.39 17.31
CA SER A 67 12.43 -4.97 16.79
C SER A 67 12.69 -3.53 17.18
N ASP A 68 13.71 -3.30 18.01
CA ASP A 68 14.28 -1.97 18.25
C ASP A 68 15.25 -1.55 17.13
N ASP A 69 15.45 -2.42 16.13
CA ASP A 69 16.20 -2.13 14.93
C ASP A 69 15.31 -1.39 13.91
N PHE A 70 15.41 -0.08 13.94
CA PHE A 70 14.78 0.82 12.97
C PHE A 70 15.71 1.17 11.80
N THR A 71 16.82 0.44 11.61
CA THR A 71 17.73 0.70 10.48
C THR A 71 16.98 0.49 9.16
N GLY A 72 16.88 1.55 8.35
CA GLY A 72 16.13 1.55 7.10
C GLY A 72 14.64 1.92 7.22
N VAL A 73 14.12 2.13 8.44
CA VAL A 73 12.78 2.66 8.64
C VAL A 73 12.83 4.19 8.61
N GLN A 74 11.89 4.82 7.91
CA GLN A 74 11.81 6.28 7.84
C GLN A 74 11.25 6.86 9.14
N SER A 75 11.87 7.93 9.64
CA SER A 75 11.38 8.65 10.82
C SER A 75 10.05 9.36 10.52
N VAL A 76 9.23 9.59 11.55
CA VAL A 76 7.97 10.33 11.41
C VAL A 76 8.23 11.76 10.93
N GLU A 77 9.31 12.37 11.40
CA GLU A 77 9.74 13.71 11.04
C GLU A 77 10.12 13.79 9.55
N ASP A 78 10.83 12.79 9.04
CA ASP A 78 11.19 12.72 7.61
C ASP A 78 9.98 12.47 6.73
N ILE A 79 9.05 11.59 7.14
CA ILE A 79 7.77 11.37 6.45
C ILE A 79 7.01 12.70 6.34
N GLN A 80 6.87 13.41 7.46
CA GLN A 80 6.17 14.70 7.49
C GLN A 80 6.86 15.73 6.60
N ARG A 81 8.20 15.79 6.62
CA ARG A 81 8.97 16.68 5.73
C ARG A 81 8.67 16.38 4.26
N ILE A 82 8.69 15.11 3.85
CA ILE A 82 8.41 14.71 2.47
C ILE A 82 6.98 15.08 2.06
N ILE A 83 5.99 14.85 2.94
CA ILE A 83 4.60 15.24 2.69
C ILE A 83 4.50 16.76 2.48
N GLN A 84 5.17 17.58 3.29
CA GLN A 84 5.17 19.04 3.15
C GLN A 84 5.82 19.49 1.84
N ILE A 85 6.93 18.86 1.43
CA ILE A 85 7.56 19.14 0.15
C ILE A 85 6.62 18.79 -1.01
N ALA A 86 5.97 17.62 -0.94
CA ALA A 86 5.04 17.14 -1.97
C ALA A 86 3.76 17.98 -2.09
N GLN A 87 3.40 18.75 -1.07
CA GLN A 87 2.29 19.72 -1.14
C GLN A 87 2.64 20.97 -1.95
N THR A 88 3.92 21.27 -2.13
CA THR A 88 4.35 22.38 -2.98
C THR A 88 4.38 21.89 -4.43
N PRO A 89 3.60 22.51 -5.34
CA PRO A 89 3.71 22.19 -6.76
C PRO A 89 5.15 22.40 -7.21
N GLY A 90 5.74 21.44 -7.92
CA GLY A 90 7.06 21.64 -8.53
C GLY A 90 7.06 22.89 -9.44
N PRO A 91 8.23 23.51 -9.70
CA PRO A 91 8.33 24.63 -10.63
C PRO A 91 7.62 24.24 -11.94
N GLY A 92 6.51 24.93 -12.20
CA GLY A 92 5.56 24.55 -13.23
C GLY A 92 6.20 24.63 -14.61
N LYS A 93 6.57 23.48 -15.16
CA LYS A 93 6.54 23.31 -16.62
C LYS A 93 5.14 22.92 -17.11
N PHE A 94 4.28 22.38 -16.23
CA PHE A 94 2.93 21.99 -16.57
C PHE A 94 1.94 22.56 -15.53
N GLU A 95 1.22 23.60 -15.92
CA GLU A 95 0.05 24.08 -15.16
C GLU A 95 -1.11 23.09 -15.37
N PHE A 96 -1.15 22.04 -14.54
CA PHE A 96 -2.21 21.00 -14.56
C PHE A 96 -3.64 21.56 -14.45
N ASN A 97 -3.79 22.82 -14.05
CA ASN A 97 -5.08 23.48 -13.84
C ASN A 97 -5.60 24.26 -15.08
N LYS A 98 -4.84 24.32 -16.19
CA LYS A 98 -5.26 25.03 -17.41
C LYS A 98 -5.80 24.13 -18.54
N GLY A 99 -5.92 22.83 -18.28
CA GLY A 99 -6.50 21.88 -19.23
C GLY A 99 -5.56 21.46 -20.36
N ASP A 100 -5.94 20.34 -20.98
CA ASP A 100 -5.20 19.53 -21.96
C ASP A 100 -4.52 20.33 -23.10
N ALA A 101 -5.14 21.43 -23.53
CA ALA A 101 -4.71 22.21 -24.69
C ALA A 101 -3.35 22.90 -24.54
N VAL A 102 -2.91 23.20 -23.30
CA VAL A 102 -1.59 23.81 -23.05
C VAL A 102 -0.49 22.75 -23.07
N ILE A 103 -0.85 21.51 -22.79
CA ILE A 103 0.08 20.37 -22.72
C ILE A 103 0.45 19.93 -24.13
N ASP A 104 -0.53 19.80 -25.03
CA ASP A 104 -0.29 19.44 -26.44
C ASP A 104 0.59 20.48 -27.17
N GLN A 105 0.34 21.77 -26.98
CA GLN A 105 1.16 22.83 -27.60
C GLN A 105 2.62 22.81 -27.13
N PHE A 106 2.85 22.51 -25.85
CA PHE A 106 4.20 22.46 -25.30
C PHE A 106 4.97 21.22 -25.76
N ILE A 107 4.28 20.08 -25.91
CA ILE A 107 4.88 18.85 -26.46
C ILE A 107 5.27 19.06 -27.93
N ASP A 108 4.41 19.69 -28.72
CA ASP A 108 4.70 20.00 -30.11
C ASP A 108 5.87 20.99 -30.25
N ASP A 109 5.97 21.99 -29.38
CA ASP A 109 7.08 22.95 -29.36
C ASP A 109 8.41 22.30 -28.90
N GLU A 110 8.41 21.40 -27.90
CA GLU A 110 9.62 20.70 -27.45
C GLU A 110 10.12 19.66 -28.49
N LEU A 111 9.20 19.00 -29.20
CA LEU A 111 9.55 18.09 -30.29
C LEU A 111 10.13 18.83 -31.51
N ALA A 112 9.78 20.11 -31.68
CA ALA A 112 10.33 20.96 -32.75
C ALA A 112 11.75 21.48 -32.44
N GLU A 113 12.11 21.70 -31.18
CA GLU A 113 13.41 22.29 -30.78
C GLU A 113 14.53 21.26 -30.50
N GLY A 114 14.28 19.96 -30.64
CA GLY A 114 15.33 18.97 -30.95
C GLY A 114 16.46 18.78 -29.92
N SER A 115 16.26 19.06 -28.62
CA SER A 115 17.25 18.73 -27.60
C SER A 115 16.65 18.52 -26.19
N GLY A 116 15.87 17.45 -26.01
CA GLY A 116 15.39 17.02 -24.69
C GLY A 116 16.30 15.97 -24.06
N SER A 117 17.41 16.38 -23.44
CA SER A 117 18.11 15.51 -22.49
C SER A 117 17.41 15.58 -21.13
N LEU A 118 16.64 14.55 -20.78
CA LEU A 118 16.10 14.36 -19.43
C LEU A 118 17.23 13.89 -18.50
N SER A 119 18.13 14.82 -18.09
CA SER A 119 19.07 14.55 -17.01
C SER A 119 18.32 14.63 -15.68
N LEU A 120 18.01 13.47 -15.10
CA LEU A 120 17.66 13.36 -13.69
C LEU A 120 18.94 13.59 -12.88
N ASP A 121 19.14 14.80 -12.36
CA ASP A 121 20.31 15.14 -11.52
C ASP A 121 20.24 14.41 -10.16
N LEU A 122 20.70 13.16 -10.14
CA LEU A 122 20.80 12.30 -8.95
C LEU A 122 21.96 12.66 -8.01
N ASP A 123 22.88 13.55 -8.42
CA ASP A 123 24.12 13.81 -7.67
C ASP A 123 23.97 14.77 -6.47
N ARG A 124 22.79 15.39 -6.28
CA ARG A 124 22.62 16.38 -5.21
C ARG A 124 22.46 15.76 -3.81
N VAL A 125 22.23 14.45 -3.71
CA VAL A 125 22.07 13.74 -2.42
C VAL A 125 23.39 13.13 -1.92
N ALA A 126 24.34 12.81 -2.79
CA ALA A 126 25.59 12.16 -2.41
C ALA A 126 26.62 13.12 -1.75
N GLY A 127 26.61 14.40 -2.12
CA GLY A 127 27.61 15.37 -1.66
C GLY A 127 27.53 15.76 -0.18
N GLN A 128 26.37 15.64 0.46
CA GLN A 128 26.20 16.11 1.85
C GLN A 128 26.63 15.09 2.91
N GLN A 129 26.67 13.78 2.59
CA GLN A 129 27.07 12.75 3.56
C GLN A 129 28.60 12.64 3.74
N GLN A 130 29.38 12.97 2.71
CA GLN A 130 30.84 12.81 2.77
C GLN A 130 31.51 13.88 3.66
N GLN A 131 30.90 15.06 3.80
CA GLN A 131 31.47 16.18 4.54
C GLN A 131 31.31 16.05 6.06
N GLN A 132 30.37 15.23 6.54
CA GLN A 132 30.21 14.95 7.97
C GLN A 132 31.17 13.87 8.49
N ARG A 133 31.72 13.01 7.62
CA ARG A 133 32.68 11.96 8.02
C ARG A 133 34.12 12.46 8.23
N TYR A 134 34.45 13.69 7.85
CA TYR A 134 35.79 14.27 8.01
C TYR A 134 35.92 15.25 9.19
N GLN A 135 34.88 15.40 10.02
CA GLN A 135 34.91 16.25 11.22
C GLN A 135 34.68 15.48 12.55
N ALA A 136 35.01 14.18 12.58
CA ALA A 136 35.10 13.42 13.83
C ALA A 136 36.54 12.95 14.05
#